data_AF-A0A2U8QYI4-F1
#
_entry.id   AF-A0A2U8QYI4-F1
#
_cell.length_a   1.000
_cell.length_b   1.000
_cell.length_c   1.000
_cell.angle_alpha   90.00
_cell.angle_beta   90.00
_cell.angle_gamma   90.00
#
_symmetry.space_group_name_H-M   'P 1'
#
loop_
_entity.id
_entity.type
_entity.pdbx_description
1 polymer ?
#
loop_
_entity_poly.entity_id
_entity_poly.type
_entity_poly.pdbx_seq_one_letter_code
_entity_poly.pdbx_strand_id
1 'polypeptide(L)'
;MKIETKQILLEFDEVGSFETPTDFDYNDLIFQIENLKLELEAIFNSEFKIDDQIQDASFICDLIIPNKLLIELVANYQHSIRFSNFGKLVTINGIENINSDNLETLRKLLKNHKFLFIEPNEIDADYDGKFDSFKTIYGERASTWFERYFDYL
;
A
#
# COMPACT_ATOMS: atom_id res chain seq x y z
N MET A 1 4.19 -9.76 -12.58
CA MET A 1 5.08 -8.83 -11.86
C MET A 1 6.27 -8.43 -12.73
N LYS A 2 6.67 -7.15 -12.73
CA LYS A 2 7.93 -6.71 -13.38
C LYS A 2 9.16 -7.12 -12.55
N ILE A 3 10.32 -7.22 -13.21
CA ILE A 3 11.59 -7.58 -12.53
C ILE A 3 11.95 -6.56 -11.44
N GLU A 4 11.81 -5.26 -11.74
CA GLU A 4 12.12 -4.17 -10.81
C GLU A 4 11.24 -4.22 -9.56
N THR A 5 9.93 -4.37 -9.73
CA THR A 5 8.97 -4.57 -8.62
C THR A 5 9.37 -5.77 -7.77
N LYS A 6 9.68 -6.91 -8.39
CA LYS A 6 10.11 -8.10 -7.66
C LYS A 6 11.37 -7.87 -6.84
N GLN A 7 12.35 -7.15 -7.39
CA GLN A 7 13.58 -6.82 -6.68
C GLN A 7 13.31 -5.94 -5.45
N ILE A 8 12.46 -4.92 -5.59
CA ILE A 8 12.04 -4.06 -4.49
C ILE A 8 11.34 -4.88 -3.40
N LEU A 9 10.40 -5.74 -3.76
CA LEU A 9 9.69 -6.57 -2.79
C LEU A 9 10.64 -7.51 -2.05
N LEU A 10 11.54 -8.19 -2.76
CA LEU A 10 12.54 -9.09 -2.14
C LEU A 10 13.51 -8.37 -1.18
N GLU A 11 13.77 -7.07 -1.39
CA GLU A 11 14.59 -6.25 -0.49
C GLU A 11 13.93 -6.12 0.89
N PHE A 12 12.61 -5.92 0.93
CA PHE A 12 11.84 -5.73 2.17
C PHE A 12 11.16 -6.99 2.71
N ASP A 13 11.25 -8.10 2.00
CA ASP A 13 10.83 -9.39 2.53
C ASP A 13 11.67 -9.70 3.76
N GLU A 14 11.08 -9.98 4.92
CA GLU A 14 11.84 -10.38 6.11
C GLU A 14 11.34 -11.74 6.60
N VAL A 15 12.27 -12.69 6.78
CA VAL A 15 11.92 -14.06 7.19
C VAL A 15 11.51 -14.06 8.65
N GLY A 16 10.35 -14.64 8.96
CA GLY A 16 9.82 -14.72 10.32
C GLY A 16 8.91 -13.56 10.71
N SER A 17 8.85 -12.52 9.90
CA SER A 17 8.15 -11.27 10.20
C SER A 17 6.86 -11.18 9.39
N PHE A 18 5.75 -11.63 9.98
CA PHE A 18 4.45 -11.71 9.30
C PHE A 18 3.87 -10.32 9.02
N GLU A 19 3.70 -9.49 10.04
CA GLU A 19 2.96 -8.22 9.95
C GLU A 19 3.84 -6.98 9.78
N THR A 20 5.02 -6.96 10.41
CA THR A 20 5.93 -5.81 10.45
C THR A 20 7.39 -6.29 10.45
N PRO A 21 8.34 -5.55 9.84
CA PRO A 21 9.76 -5.87 9.94
C PRO A 21 10.31 -5.58 11.34
N THR A 22 11.46 -6.16 11.68
CA THR A 22 12.06 -6.05 13.02
C THR A 22 12.38 -4.60 13.42
N ASP A 23 12.75 -3.76 12.45
CA ASP A 23 13.12 -2.35 12.65
C ASP A 23 11.97 -1.37 12.40
N PHE A 24 10.72 -1.86 12.36
CA PHE A 24 9.55 -1.02 12.10
C PHE A 24 9.38 0.10 13.13
N ASP A 25 9.39 1.35 12.66
CA ASP A 25 9.05 2.53 13.45
C ASP A 25 7.67 3.06 13.05
N TYR A 26 6.68 2.70 13.86
CA TYR A 26 5.29 3.12 13.68
C TYR A 26 5.13 4.66 13.68
N ASN A 27 5.81 5.34 14.61
CA ASN A 27 5.63 6.78 14.79
C ASN A 27 6.23 7.56 13.61
N ASP A 28 7.39 7.12 13.11
CA ASP A 28 8.00 7.69 11.91
C ASP A 28 7.10 7.50 10.68
N LEU A 29 6.52 6.31 10.50
CA LEU A 29 5.66 6.05 9.34
C LEU A 29 4.38 6.90 9.39
N ILE A 30 3.68 6.95 10.52
CA ILE A 30 2.49 7.81 10.67
C ILE A 30 2.83 9.27 10.43
N PHE A 31 3.92 9.78 11.03
CA PHE A 31 4.35 11.15 10.82
C PHE A 31 4.58 11.47 9.33
N GLN A 32 5.18 10.55 8.57
CA GLN A 32 5.37 10.73 7.13
C GLN A 32 4.04 10.72 6.36
N ILE A 33 3.11 9.84 6.73
CA ILE A 33 1.77 9.76 6.12
C ILE A 33 0.96 11.03 6.40
N GLU A 34 1.02 11.58 7.62
CA GLU A 34 0.36 12.83 7.98
C GLU A 34 0.91 14.02 7.18
N ASN A 35 2.23 14.10 6.98
CA ASN A 35 2.83 15.14 6.16
C ASN A 35 2.42 15.02 4.67
N LEU A 36 2.41 13.79 4.14
CA LEU A 36 1.91 13.52 2.79
C LEU A 36 0.44 13.93 2.66
N LYS A 37 -0.40 13.58 3.64
CA LYS A 37 -1.81 13.96 3.70
C LYS A 37 -1.97 15.47 3.59
N LEU A 38 -1.27 16.25 4.41
CA LEU A 38 -1.37 17.72 4.37
C LEU A 38 -1.05 18.29 2.98
N GLU A 39 -0.02 17.76 2.31
CA GLU A 39 0.34 18.20 0.96
C GLU A 39 -0.70 17.79 -0.10
N LEU A 40 -1.22 16.57 0.00
CA LEU A 40 -2.33 16.09 -0.83
C LEU A 40 -3.56 16.99 -0.68
N GLU A 41 -3.94 17.30 0.56
CA GLU A 41 -5.09 18.16 0.85
C GLU A 41 -4.92 19.56 0.29
N ALA A 42 -3.70 20.12 0.37
CA ALA A 42 -3.38 21.42 -0.21
C ALA A 42 -3.45 21.42 -1.75
N ILE A 43 -2.91 20.39 -2.41
CA ILE A 43 -2.86 20.31 -3.88
C ILE A 43 -4.25 20.07 -4.47
N PHE A 44 -5.00 19.12 -3.90
CA PHE A 44 -6.31 18.78 -4.40
C PHE A 44 -7.42 19.66 -3.85
N ASN A 45 -7.13 20.53 -2.87
CA ASN A 45 -8.10 21.33 -2.13
C ASN A 45 -9.25 20.45 -1.58
N SER A 46 -8.89 19.33 -0.95
CA SER A 46 -9.83 18.27 -0.55
C SER A 46 -9.34 17.55 0.68
N GLU A 47 -10.25 17.23 1.61
CA GLU A 47 -9.91 16.41 2.77
C GLU A 47 -9.66 14.96 2.37
N PHE A 48 -8.50 14.41 2.75
CA PHE A 48 -8.22 12.97 2.76
C PHE A 48 -8.45 12.45 4.18
N LYS A 49 -8.80 11.17 4.35
CA LYS A 49 -9.04 10.59 5.68
C LYS A 49 -8.12 9.42 5.94
N ILE A 50 -7.49 9.40 7.10
CA ILE A 50 -6.71 8.24 7.55
C ILE A 50 -7.68 7.28 8.23
N ASP A 51 -7.66 6.03 7.78
CA ASP A 51 -8.27 4.88 8.45
C ASP A 51 -7.13 4.02 9.01
N ASP A 52 -6.91 4.15 10.31
CA ASP A 52 -5.83 3.50 11.07
C ASP A 52 -6.36 2.42 12.03
N GLN A 53 -7.65 2.05 11.91
CA GLN A 53 -8.27 1.02 12.74
C GLN A 53 -7.93 -0.39 12.21
N ILE A 54 -6.64 -0.63 11.99
CA ILE A 54 -6.09 -1.83 11.37
C ILE A 54 -5.37 -2.67 12.44
N GLN A 55 -5.66 -3.96 12.48
CA GLN A 55 -5.07 -4.94 13.38
C GLN A 55 -4.74 -6.21 12.60
N ASP A 56 -3.73 -6.96 13.05
CA ASP A 56 -3.34 -8.25 12.49
C ASP A 56 -3.13 -8.19 10.96
N ALA A 57 -2.41 -7.15 10.49
CA ALA A 57 -2.25 -6.86 9.08
C ALA A 57 -0.82 -6.45 8.71
N SER A 58 -0.47 -6.65 7.45
CA SER A 58 0.82 -6.25 6.86
C SER A 58 0.89 -4.76 6.49
N PHE A 59 -0.15 -3.99 6.80
CA PHE A 59 -0.27 -2.56 6.48
C PHE A 59 -0.73 -1.75 7.70
N ILE A 60 -0.39 -0.46 7.72
CA ILE A 60 -0.61 0.41 8.89
C ILE A 60 -1.93 1.18 8.82
N CYS A 61 -2.27 1.68 7.63
CA CYS A 61 -3.46 2.48 7.43
C CYS A 61 -3.80 2.59 5.94
N ASP A 62 -5.03 3.02 5.69
CA ASP A 62 -5.52 3.50 4.41
C ASP A 62 -5.71 5.02 4.45
N LEU A 63 -5.20 5.73 3.44
CA LEU A 63 -5.54 7.13 3.20
C LEU A 63 -6.62 7.21 2.13
N ILE A 64 -7.85 7.46 2.55
CA ILE A 64 -9.06 7.45 1.73
C ILE A 64 -9.00 8.58 0.70
N ILE A 65 -9.17 8.20 -0.57
CA ILE A 65 -9.15 9.10 -1.72
C ILE A 65 -10.52 9.78 -1.86
N PRO A 66 -10.58 11.12 -1.95
CA PRO A 66 -11.84 11.84 -2.09
C PRO A 66 -12.55 11.51 -3.41
N ASN A 67 -13.87 11.29 -3.33
CA ASN A 67 -14.73 10.99 -4.49
C ASN A 67 -14.56 11.94 -5.68
N LYS A 68 -14.22 13.20 -5.44
CA LYS A 68 -14.02 14.19 -6.50
C LYS A 68 -12.79 13.91 -7.38
N LEU A 69 -11.87 13.07 -6.92
CA LEU A 69 -10.68 12.66 -7.69
C LEU A 69 -10.96 11.44 -8.58
N LEU A 70 -12.12 10.83 -8.40
CA LEU A 70 -12.54 9.62 -9.11
C LEU A 70 -13.30 9.97 -10.39
N ILE A 71 -13.14 9.13 -11.42
CA ILE A 71 -13.93 9.18 -12.65
C ILE A 71 -15.24 8.39 -12.53
N GLU A 72 -15.27 7.38 -11.66
CA GLU A 72 -16.44 6.55 -11.40
C GLU A 72 -16.55 6.25 -9.90
N LEU A 73 -17.77 6.34 -9.37
CA LEU A 73 -18.08 5.96 -8.00
C LEU A 73 -18.64 4.54 -7.98
N VAL A 74 -17.89 3.63 -7.37
CA VAL A 74 -18.33 2.25 -7.16
C VAL A 74 -18.97 2.16 -5.78
N ALA A 75 -20.25 1.82 -5.72
CA ALA A 75 -20.96 1.68 -4.47
C ALA A 75 -20.31 0.59 -3.58
N ASN A 76 -20.15 0.88 -2.29
CA ASN A 76 -19.53 -0.02 -1.29
C ASN A 76 -18.07 -0.40 -1.57
N TYR A 77 -17.35 0.39 -2.36
CA TYR A 77 -15.92 0.21 -2.59
C TYR A 77 -15.15 1.45 -2.12
N GLN A 78 -14.13 1.25 -1.28
CA GLN A 78 -13.29 2.33 -0.76
C GLN A 78 -12.04 2.48 -1.64
N HIS A 79 -11.88 3.64 -2.25
CA HIS A 79 -10.65 4.03 -2.94
C HIS A 79 -9.67 4.60 -1.92
N SER A 80 -8.49 4.01 -1.80
CA SER A 80 -7.50 4.43 -0.80
C SER A 80 -6.08 4.28 -1.32
N ILE A 81 -5.18 5.04 -0.71
CA ILE A 81 -3.75 4.80 -0.77
C ILE A 81 -3.41 3.94 0.45
N ARG A 82 -2.95 2.71 0.26
CA ARG A 82 -2.63 1.77 1.34
C ARG A 82 -1.14 1.73 1.63
N PHE A 83 -0.76 1.93 2.88
CA PHE A 83 0.65 1.98 3.30
C PHE A 83 1.06 0.70 4.01
N SER A 84 2.04 0.00 3.46
CA SER A 84 2.59 -1.21 4.07
C SER A 84 3.37 -0.90 5.34
N ASN A 85 3.42 -1.86 6.25
CA ASN A 85 4.38 -1.86 7.35
C ASN A 85 5.82 -2.07 6.86
N PHE A 86 6.01 -2.54 5.62
CA PHE A 86 7.30 -2.87 5.04
C PHE A 86 7.78 -1.76 4.09
N GLY A 87 9.04 -1.34 4.24
CA GLY A 87 9.82 -0.72 3.17
C GLY A 87 9.29 0.56 2.54
N LYS A 88 8.45 1.34 3.24
CA LYS A 88 7.72 2.49 2.66
C LYS A 88 6.96 2.09 1.38
N LEU A 89 6.55 0.83 1.28
CA LEU A 89 5.76 0.34 0.15
C LEU A 89 4.34 0.89 0.24
N VAL A 90 3.79 1.27 -0.90
CA VAL A 90 2.45 1.82 -0.99
C VAL A 90 1.74 1.29 -2.23
N THR A 91 0.44 1.04 -2.13
CA THR A 91 -0.41 0.69 -3.28
C THR A 91 -1.69 1.54 -3.27
N ILE A 92 -2.47 1.48 -4.34
CA ILE A 92 -3.72 2.24 -4.47
C ILE A 92 -4.86 1.28 -4.81
N ASN A 93 -5.86 1.22 -3.94
CA ASN A 93 -7.09 0.46 -4.15
C ASN A 93 -8.03 1.22 -5.09
N GLY A 94 -8.55 0.52 -6.11
CA GLY A 94 -9.42 1.09 -7.15
C GLY A 94 -8.73 2.10 -8.07
N ILE A 95 -7.44 1.91 -8.33
CA ILE A 95 -6.59 2.81 -9.12
C ILE A 95 -7.19 3.15 -10.50
N GLU A 96 -7.90 2.21 -11.10
CA GLU A 96 -8.58 2.34 -12.40
C GLU A 96 -9.71 3.38 -12.41
N ASN A 97 -10.23 3.74 -11.23
CA ASN A 97 -11.30 4.72 -11.07
C ASN A 97 -10.77 6.13 -10.78
N ILE A 98 -9.45 6.35 -10.80
CA ILE A 98 -8.84 7.66 -10.56
C ILE A 98 -8.54 8.32 -11.90
N ASN A 99 -8.87 9.61 -12.04
CA ASN A 99 -8.49 10.38 -13.23
C ASN A 99 -6.96 10.33 -13.46
N SER A 100 -6.52 10.19 -14.72
CA SER A 100 -5.10 10.05 -15.06
C SER A 100 -4.20 11.16 -14.51
N ASP A 101 -4.66 12.41 -14.56
CA ASP A 101 -3.89 13.58 -14.12
C ASP A 101 -3.78 13.60 -12.59
N ASN A 102 -4.86 13.20 -11.91
CA ASN A 102 -4.85 13.01 -10.46
C ASN A 102 -3.93 11.86 -10.06
N LEU A 103 -3.96 10.73 -10.79
CA LEU A 103 -3.11 9.58 -10.52
C LEU A 103 -1.63 9.90 -10.73
N GLU A 104 -1.28 10.62 -11.80
CA GLU A 104 0.10 11.08 -12.02
C GLU A 104 0.56 11.99 -10.86
N THR A 105 -0.30 12.90 -10.42
CA THR A 105 -0.03 13.78 -9.29
C THR A 105 0.19 13.00 -8.00
N LEU A 106 -0.68 12.01 -7.71
CA LEU A 106 -0.54 11.11 -6.56
C LEU A 106 0.81 10.38 -6.59
N ARG A 107 1.16 9.75 -7.72
CA ARG A 107 2.44 9.02 -7.87
C ARG A 107 3.64 9.92 -7.65
N LYS A 108 3.60 11.16 -8.17
CA LYS A 108 4.66 12.14 -7.98
C LYS A 108 4.83 12.52 -6.51
N LEU A 109 3.73 12.73 -5.79
CA LEU A 109 3.76 13.06 -4.37
C LEU A 109 4.27 11.90 -3.52
N LEU A 110 3.78 10.69 -3.76
CA LEU A 110 4.30 9.48 -3.11
C LEU A 110 5.81 9.37 -3.28
N LYS A 111 6.31 9.56 -4.50
CA LYS A 111 7.74 9.55 -4.80
C LYS A 111 8.51 10.66 -4.07
N ASN A 112 7.97 11.88 -4.02
CA ASN A 112 8.60 13.00 -3.31
C ASN A 112 8.73 12.73 -1.80
N HIS A 113 7.74 12.03 -1.23
CA HIS A 113 7.74 11.55 0.15
C HIS A 113 8.50 10.23 0.34
N LYS A 114 9.22 9.77 -0.69
CA LYS A 114 10.04 8.55 -0.68
C LYS A 114 9.25 7.25 -0.49
N PHE A 115 7.95 7.26 -0.71
CA PHE A 115 7.16 6.04 -0.80
C PHE A 115 7.41 5.33 -2.14
N LEU A 116 7.46 4.01 -2.09
CA LEU A 116 7.67 3.13 -3.23
C LEU A 116 6.32 2.60 -3.69
N PHE A 117 5.77 3.25 -4.71
CA PHE A 117 4.48 2.85 -5.26
C PHE A 117 4.59 1.55 -6.05
N ILE A 118 3.77 0.58 -5.67
CA ILE A 118 3.64 -0.72 -6.29
C ILE A 118 2.28 -0.80 -6.98
N GLU A 119 2.28 -1.17 -8.26
CA GLU A 119 1.03 -1.32 -9.02
C GLU A 119 0.24 -2.53 -8.48
N PRO A 120 -1.07 -2.39 -8.18
CA PRO A 120 -1.88 -3.47 -7.62
C PRO A 120 -1.87 -4.75 -8.47
N ASN A 121 -1.90 -4.61 -9.80
CA ASN A 121 -1.89 -5.74 -10.73
C ASN A 121 -0.55 -6.48 -10.78
N GLU A 122 0.53 -5.92 -10.21
CA GLU A 122 1.82 -6.58 -10.19
C GLU A 122 2.00 -7.51 -8.99
N ILE A 123 1.20 -7.33 -7.94
CA ILE A 123 1.31 -8.03 -6.65
C ILE A 123 0.20 -9.06 -6.41
N ASP A 124 -0.71 -9.26 -7.36
CA ASP A 124 -1.70 -10.36 -7.33
C ASP A 124 -1.10 -11.73 -7.71
N ALA A 125 0.22 -11.80 -7.96
CA ALA A 125 0.91 -13.05 -8.24
C ALA A 125 1.21 -13.83 -6.96
N ASP A 126 1.30 -15.16 -7.09
CA ASP A 126 1.76 -16.06 -6.03
C ASP A 126 3.07 -15.56 -5.41
N TYR A 127 3.12 -15.59 -4.09
CA TYR A 127 4.28 -15.21 -3.31
C TYR A 127 5.39 -16.25 -3.48
N ASP A 128 6.49 -15.83 -4.10
CA ASP A 128 7.68 -16.64 -4.34
C ASP A 128 8.93 -16.08 -3.65
N GLY A 129 8.72 -15.30 -2.59
CA GLY A 129 9.77 -14.70 -1.77
C GLY A 129 10.52 -15.70 -0.88
N LYS A 130 11.33 -15.15 0.03
CA LYS A 130 12.27 -15.91 0.87
C LYS A 130 11.64 -16.47 2.16
N PHE A 131 10.45 -16.03 2.54
CA PHE A 131 9.78 -16.49 3.75
C PHE A 131 8.89 -17.71 3.46
N ASP A 132 9.48 -18.90 3.43
CA ASP A 132 8.77 -20.14 3.04
C ASP A 132 7.49 -20.40 3.85
N SER A 133 7.48 -20.10 5.15
CA SER A 133 6.27 -20.26 5.97
C SER A 133 5.12 -19.36 5.54
N PHE A 134 5.40 -18.20 4.93
CA PHE A 134 4.38 -17.31 4.41
C PHE A 134 3.63 -17.90 3.21
N LYS A 135 4.28 -18.79 2.42
CA LYS A 135 3.69 -19.37 1.19
C LYS A 135 2.42 -20.17 1.46
N THR A 136 2.26 -20.69 2.68
CA THR A 136 1.21 -21.65 3.05
C THR A 136 0.39 -21.19 4.26
N ILE A 137 0.34 -19.89 4.57
CA ILE A 137 -0.40 -19.40 5.76
C ILE A 137 -1.90 -19.69 5.67
N TYR A 138 -2.44 -19.79 4.45
CA TYR A 138 -3.82 -20.14 4.18
C TYR A 138 -4.00 -21.64 3.83
N GLY A 139 -3.08 -22.50 4.29
CA GLY A 139 -3.14 -23.94 4.06
C GLY A 139 -2.79 -24.33 2.62
N GLU A 140 -3.76 -24.87 1.88
CA GLU A 140 -3.56 -25.38 0.51
C GLU A 140 -3.54 -24.25 -0.54
N ARG A 141 -3.97 -23.04 -0.18
CA ARG A 141 -3.96 -21.88 -1.07
C ARG A 141 -2.61 -21.18 -1.01
N ALA A 142 -1.99 -20.99 -2.18
CA ALA A 142 -0.80 -20.15 -2.30
C ALA A 142 -1.13 -18.72 -1.85
N SER A 143 -0.26 -18.15 -1.02
CA SER A 143 -0.37 -16.75 -0.61
C SER A 143 0.16 -15.84 -1.73
N THR A 144 -0.26 -14.58 -1.79
CA THR A 144 0.14 -13.62 -2.82
C THR A 144 1.12 -12.58 -2.29
N TRP A 145 1.77 -11.86 -3.20
CA TRP A 145 2.59 -10.70 -2.84
C TRP A 145 1.77 -9.55 -2.25
N PHE A 146 0.50 -9.42 -2.62
CA PHE A 146 -0.43 -8.48 -2.00
C PHE A 146 -0.64 -8.83 -0.52
N GLU A 147 -0.92 -10.10 -0.23
CA GLU A 147 -1.11 -10.58 1.15
C GLU A 147 0.11 -10.35 2.02
N ARG A 148 1.32 -10.56 1.45
CA ARG A 148 2.59 -10.35 2.15
C ARG A 148 2.78 -8.93 2.69
N TYR A 149 2.25 -7.92 2.01
CA TYR A 149 2.61 -6.52 2.26
C TYR A 149 1.42 -5.58 2.48
N PHE A 150 0.20 -5.97 2.13
CA PHE A 150 -0.93 -5.05 2.03
C PHE A 150 -2.26 -5.63 2.48
N ASP A 151 -2.29 -6.84 3.05
CA ASP A 151 -3.53 -7.47 3.51
C ASP A 151 -3.50 -7.86 4.99
N TYR A 152 -4.68 -8.21 5.48
CA TYR A 152 -4.90 -8.85 6.77
C TYR A 152 -4.42 -10.30 6.74
N LEU A 153 -3.90 -10.78 7.88
CA LEU A 153 -3.33 -12.13 8.02
C LEU A 153 -4.23 -13.07 8.83
#